data_AF-A0A0C2S0M3-F1
#
_entry.id   AF-A0A0C2S0M3-F1
#
_cell.length_a   1.000
_cell.length_b   1.000
_cell.length_c   1.000
_cell.angle_alpha   90.00
_cell.angle_beta   90.00
_cell.angle_gamma   90.00
#
_symmetry.space_group_name_H-M   'P 1'
#
loop_
_entity.id
_entity.type
_entity.pdbx_description
1 polymer ?
#
loop_
_entity_poly.entity_id
_entity_poly.type
_entity_poly.pdbx_seq_one_letter_code
_entity_poly.pdbx_strand_id
1 'polypeptide(L)'
;PQRRQAWFRSVNLTKPEVTDAAKRDQTPLLLILDCRTRWSSTHQMLERAIEFEGAIDHFIAMHKDICQYALTAEDWANIRRLKGWLHLFREATTQMSMTSSTMLSTTHAIFRGLQDELKTILRSLPNDVSPNIKTALVKAHQKLSDYFYKFDESPYPLWAAHPRIGFIGLKDDYLDNGDLLDGLHKSKAALESHFNQFYAGHFQSCNPIRWWYSNRQRFPNLYCLARDILAIPGSAVAVERIFSGGRDTISLRRASLRPNTIRFLMLVKQHIRFVTAD
;
A
#
# COMPACT_ATOMS: atom_id res chain seq x y z
N PRO A 1 -22.33 -12.92 -24.64
CA PRO A 1 -23.51 -13.45 -23.90
C PRO A 1 -23.45 -14.97 -23.65
N GLN A 2 -23.27 -15.77 -24.71
CA GLN A 2 -23.23 -17.24 -24.63
C GLN A 2 -22.08 -17.79 -23.76
N ARG A 3 -20.83 -17.33 -23.96
CA ARG A 3 -19.69 -17.72 -23.10
C ARG A 3 -19.87 -17.34 -21.63
N ARG A 4 -20.57 -16.21 -21.37
CA ARG A 4 -20.87 -15.76 -20.00
C ARG A 4 -21.86 -16.71 -19.30
N GLN A 5 -22.87 -17.19 -20.03
CA GLN A 5 -23.80 -18.18 -19.51
C GLN A 5 -23.12 -19.53 -19.29
N ALA A 6 -22.26 -19.97 -20.21
CA ALA A 6 -21.47 -21.18 -20.05
C ALA A 6 -20.56 -21.10 -18.81
N TRP A 7 -19.92 -19.95 -18.58
CA TRP A 7 -19.12 -19.69 -17.36
C TRP A 7 -19.94 -19.86 -16.08
N PHE A 8 -21.13 -19.24 -16.01
CA PHE A 8 -21.98 -19.39 -14.83
C PHE A 8 -22.43 -20.84 -14.59
N ARG A 9 -22.62 -21.64 -15.64
CA ARG A 9 -22.90 -23.07 -15.46
C ARG A 9 -21.70 -23.79 -14.84
N SER A 10 -20.49 -23.53 -15.33
CA SER A 10 -19.25 -24.09 -14.76
C SER A 10 -19.06 -23.71 -13.29
N VAL A 11 -19.33 -22.45 -12.94
CA VAL A 11 -19.28 -21.97 -11.55
C VAL A 11 -20.32 -22.67 -10.68
N ASN A 12 -21.57 -22.76 -11.12
CA ASN A 12 -22.63 -23.42 -10.35
C ASN A 12 -22.36 -24.91 -10.11
N LEU A 13 -21.79 -25.61 -11.10
CA LEU A 13 -21.48 -27.04 -11.00
C LEU A 13 -20.35 -27.31 -10.01
N THR A 14 -19.35 -26.45 -9.98
CA THR A 14 -18.14 -26.64 -9.18
C THR A 14 -18.27 -26.03 -7.78
N LYS A 15 -19.04 -24.96 -7.63
CA LYS A 15 -19.24 -24.22 -6.37
C LYS A 15 -20.67 -23.68 -6.22
N PRO A 16 -21.66 -24.54 -5.93
CA PRO A 16 -23.04 -24.10 -5.74
C PRO A 16 -23.19 -23.13 -4.55
N GLU A 17 -22.45 -23.34 -3.46
CA GLU A 17 -22.49 -22.52 -2.24
C GLU A 17 -22.09 -21.05 -2.49
N VAL A 18 -21.02 -20.83 -3.28
CA VAL A 18 -20.55 -19.48 -3.65
C VAL A 18 -21.58 -18.78 -4.52
N THR A 19 -22.32 -19.52 -5.33
CA THR A 19 -23.36 -18.98 -6.19
C THR A 19 -24.52 -18.41 -5.38
N ASP A 20 -24.93 -19.10 -4.32
CA ASP A 20 -26.04 -18.68 -3.49
C ASP A 20 -25.65 -17.55 -2.52
N ALA A 21 -24.41 -17.56 -2.01
CA ALA A 21 -23.85 -16.42 -1.30
C ALA A 21 -23.75 -15.18 -2.21
N ALA A 22 -23.30 -15.35 -3.46
CA ALA A 22 -23.16 -14.23 -4.39
C ALA A 22 -24.48 -13.61 -4.82
N LYS A 23 -25.57 -14.39 -4.88
CA LYS A 23 -26.93 -13.85 -5.09
C LYS A 23 -27.40 -13.01 -3.91
N ARG A 24 -27.05 -13.39 -2.67
CA ARG A 24 -27.41 -12.64 -1.45
C ARG A 24 -26.63 -11.33 -1.36
N ASP A 25 -25.34 -11.36 -1.64
CA ASP A 25 -24.43 -10.21 -1.47
C ASP A 25 -24.21 -9.39 -2.76
N GLN A 26 -24.91 -9.73 -3.85
CA GLN A 26 -24.74 -9.15 -5.19
C GLN A 26 -23.28 -9.15 -5.68
N THR A 27 -22.47 -10.13 -5.25
CA THR A 27 -21.06 -10.18 -5.63
C THR A 27 -20.91 -10.70 -7.06
N PRO A 28 -20.05 -10.08 -7.89
CA PRO A 28 -19.87 -10.52 -9.26
C PRO A 28 -19.11 -11.85 -9.30
N LEU A 29 -19.76 -12.89 -9.84
CA LEU A 29 -19.19 -14.24 -10.08
C LEU A 29 -18.23 -14.30 -11.29
N LEU A 30 -17.63 -13.18 -11.68
CA LEU A 30 -16.72 -13.11 -12.83
C LEU A 30 -15.27 -13.06 -12.34
N LEU A 31 -14.35 -13.50 -13.21
CA LEU A 31 -12.93 -13.32 -12.99
C LEU A 31 -12.59 -11.82 -12.96
N ILE A 32 -11.63 -11.47 -12.10
CA ILE A 32 -11.06 -10.13 -12.03
C ILE A 32 -9.88 -10.11 -13.00
N LEU A 33 -9.84 -9.11 -13.88
CA LEU A 33 -8.71 -8.92 -14.79
C LEU A 33 -7.62 -8.09 -14.11
N ASP A 34 -6.37 -8.41 -14.44
CA ASP A 34 -5.23 -7.58 -14.08
C ASP A 34 -5.39 -6.17 -14.67
N CYS A 35 -4.98 -5.17 -13.90
CA CYS A 35 -5.06 -3.77 -14.27
C CYS A 35 -3.72 -3.12 -13.99
N ARG A 36 -2.95 -2.85 -15.05
CA ARG A 36 -1.60 -2.30 -14.98
C ARG A 36 -1.44 -1.05 -14.09
N THR A 37 -2.49 -0.24 -13.97
CA THR A 37 -2.49 0.98 -13.15
C THR A 37 -2.94 0.79 -11.70
N ARG A 38 -3.38 -0.42 -11.31
CA ARG A 38 -3.83 -0.74 -9.95
C ARG A 38 -2.91 -1.79 -9.35
N TRP A 39 -2.05 -1.37 -8.43
CA TRP A 39 -0.95 -2.19 -7.89
C TRP A 39 -1.42 -3.49 -7.21
N SER A 40 -2.64 -3.55 -6.68
CA SER A 40 -3.21 -4.74 -6.04
C SER A 40 -4.04 -5.63 -6.97
N SER A 41 -4.21 -5.24 -8.24
CA SER A 41 -5.10 -5.95 -9.17
C SER A 41 -4.61 -7.34 -9.52
N THR A 42 -3.29 -7.54 -9.68
CA THR A 42 -2.73 -8.87 -9.92
C THR A 42 -3.01 -9.82 -8.76
N HIS A 43 -2.82 -9.36 -7.51
CA HIS A 43 -3.19 -10.16 -6.33
C HIS A 43 -4.67 -10.54 -6.34
N GLN A 44 -5.56 -9.58 -6.60
CA GLN A 44 -7.01 -9.80 -6.65
C GLN A 44 -7.40 -10.77 -7.77
N MET A 45 -6.76 -10.66 -8.94
CA MET A 45 -6.92 -11.60 -10.05
C MET A 45 -6.52 -13.01 -9.64
N LEU A 46 -5.33 -13.19 -9.05
CA LEU A 46 -4.86 -14.51 -8.65
C LEU A 46 -5.72 -15.12 -7.54
N GLU A 47 -6.10 -14.33 -6.54
CA GLU A 47 -7.00 -14.76 -5.47
C GLU A 47 -8.35 -15.23 -6.01
N ARG A 48 -8.93 -14.46 -6.94
CA ARG A 48 -10.16 -14.80 -7.65
C ARG A 48 -10.00 -16.01 -8.57
N ALA A 49 -8.84 -16.17 -9.22
CA ALA A 49 -8.55 -17.33 -10.06
C ALA A 49 -8.47 -18.61 -9.22
N ILE A 50 -7.81 -18.57 -8.07
CA ILE A 50 -7.76 -19.69 -7.11
C ILE A 50 -9.16 -20.01 -6.57
N GLU A 51 -9.97 -18.99 -6.26
CA GLU A 51 -11.36 -19.18 -5.85
C GLU A 51 -12.17 -19.96 -6.90
N PHE A 52 -11.90 -19.76 -8.18
CA PHE A 52 -12.61 -20.41 -9.29
C PHE A 52 -11.79 -21.46 -10.03
N GLU A 53 -10.73 -22.02 -9.44
CA GLU A 53 -9.83 -23.00 -10.08
C GLU A 53 -10.59 -24.15 -10.76
N GLY A 54 -11.45 -24.85 -10.01
CA GLY A 54 -12.26 -25.93 -10.58
C GLY A 54 -13.22 -25.47 -11.68
N ALA A 55 -13.78 -24.25 -11.57
CA ALA A 55 -14.65 -23.68 -12.61
C ALA A 55 -13.87 -23.32 -13.88
N ILE A 56 -12.63 -22.83 -13.74
CA ILE A 56 -11.72 -22.50 -14.83
C ILE A 56 -11.33 -23.77 -15.56
N ASP A 57 -10.86 -24.80 -14.84
CA ASP A 57 -10.43 -26.06 -15.44
C ASP A 57 -11.60 -26.75 -16.17
N HIS A 58 -12.79 -26.79 -15.54
CA HIS A 58 -13.99 -27.32 -16.18
C HIS A 58 -14.39 -26.51 -17.42
N PHE A 59 -14.35 -25.17 -17.35
CA PHE A 59 -14.69 -24.32 -18.48
C PHE A 59 -13.73 -24.52 -19.65
N ILE A 60 -12.42 -24.59 -19.41
CA ILE A 60 -11.42 -24.84 -20.46
C ILE A 60 -11.62 -26.23 -21.07
N ALA A 61 -11.91 -27.24 -20.24
CA ALA A 61 -12.18 -28.61 -20.73
C ALA A 61 -13.40 -28.69 -21.66
N MET A 62 -14.41 -27.84 -21.45
CA MET A 62 -15.62 -27.79 -22.30
C MET A 62 -15.42 -26.97 -23.59
N HIS A 63 -14.34 -26.21 -23.71
CA HIS A 63 -14.10 -25.27 -24.81
C HIS A 63 -12.77 -25.54 -25.52
N LYS A 64 -12.81 -26.37 -26.58
CA LYS A 64 -11.63 -26.78 -27.36
C LYS A 64 -10.84 -25.61 -27.97
N ASP A 65 -11.48 -24.47 -28.23
CA ASP A 65 -10.83 -23.29 -28.80
C ASP A 65 -9.86 -22.59 -27.82
N ILE A 66 -9.98 -22.86 -26.52
CA ILE A 66 -9.14 -22.27 -25.47
C ILE A 66 -8.33 -23.31 -24.69
N CYS A 67 -8.32 -24.58 -25.12
CA CYS A 67 -7.61 -25.65 -24.42
C CYS A 67 -6.10 -25.42 -24.30
N GLN A 68 -5.52 -24.65 -25.22
CA GLN A 68 -4.10 -24.25 -25.18
C GLN A 68 -3.73 -23.40 -23.95
N TYR A 69 -4.72 -22.84 -23.26
CA TYR A 69 -4.54 -22.03 -22.04
C TYR A 69 -4.83 -22.82 -20.76
N ALA A 70 -4.98 -24.15 -20.85
CA ALA A 70 -5.15 -25.00 -19.68
C ALA A 70 -3.95 -24.87 -18.74
N LEU A 71 -4.22 -24.63 -17.46
CA LEU A 71 -3.20 -24.53 -16.42
C LEU A 71 -2.91 -25.92 -15.87
N THR A 72 -1.64 -26.23 -15.69
CA THR A 72 -1.21 -27.47 -15.05
C THR A 72 -1.34 -27.37 -13.52
N ALA A 73 -1.25 -28.51 -12.83
CA ALA A 73 -1.19 -28.52 -11.37
C ALA A 73 0.02 -27.72 -10.83
N GLU A 74 1.13 -27.72 -11.58
CA GLU A 74 2.32 -26.93 -11.25
C GLU A 74 2.06 -25.41 -11.41
N ASP A 75 1.35 -25.00 -12.47
CA ASP A 75 0.96 -23.61 -12.67
C ASP A 75 0.08 -23.12 -11.51
N TRP A 76 -0.90 -23.92 -11.10
CA TRP A 76 -1.75 -23.63 -9.94
C TRP A 76 -0.96 -23.56 -8.64
N ALA A 77 0.06 -24.40 -8.45
CA ALA A 77 0.96 -24.30 -7.30
C ALA A 77 1.77 -22.99 -7.32
N ASN A 78 2.29 -22.60 -8.48
CA ASN A 78 3.01 -21.34 -8.67
C ASN A 78 2.12 -20.11 -8.46
N ILE A 79 0.86 -20.14 -8.92
CA ILE A 79 -0.13 -19.08 -8.69
C ILE A 79 -0.39 -18.88 -7.20
N ARG A 80 -0.57 -19.96 -6.42
CA ARG A 80 -0.76 -19.86 -4.96
C ARG A 80 0.45 -19.26 -4.24
N ARG A 81 1.67 -19.63 -4.66
CA ARG A 81 2.93 -19.06 -4.15
C ARG A 81 3.01 -17.55 -4.44
N LEU A 82 2.78 -17.18 -5.71
CA LEU A 82 2.75 -15.77 -6.14
C LEU A 82 1.70 -14.96 -5.39
N LYS A 83 0.50 -15.52 -5.17
CA LYS A 83 -0.56 -14.87 -4.38
C LYS A 83 -0.08 -14.56 -2.97
N GLY A 84 0.60 -15.51 -2.31
CA GLY A 84 1.16 -15.32 -0.98
C GLY A 84 2.15 -14.14 -0.91
N TRP A 85 3.04 -14.01 -1.89
CA TRP A 85 4.01 -12.90 -1.91
C TRP A 85 3.37 -11.56 -2.26
N LEU A 86 2.47 -11.54 -3.25
CA LEU A 86 1.74 -10.34 -3.63
C LEU A 86 0.81 -9.83 -2.52
N HIS A 87 0.41 -10.70 -1.60
CA HIS A 87 -0.38 -10.32 -0.43
C HIS A 87 0.37 -9.30 0.43
N LEU A 88 1.67 -9.48 0.63
CA LEU A 88 2.51 -8.56 1.43
C LEU A 88 2.48 -7.14 0.85
N PHE A 89 2.63 -7.03 -0.48
CA PHE A 89 2.55 -5.74 -1.16
C PHE A 89 1.15 -5.14 -1.13
N ARG A 90 0.10 -5.97 -1.18
CA ARG A 90 -1.29 -5.51 -1.04
C ARG A 90 -1.55 -4.98 0.38
N GLU A 91 -1.07 -5.67 1.40
CA GLU A 91 -1.14 -5.27 2.81
C GLU A 91 -0.46 -3.91 2.99
N ALA A 92 0.80 -3.78 2.57
CA ALA A 92 1.57 -2.55 2.63
C ALA A 92 0.88 -1.40 1.88
N THR A 93 0.38 -1.66 0.66
CA THR A 93 -0.37 -0.66 -0.12
C THR A 93 -1.64 -0.22 0.61
N THR A 94 -2.35 -1.16 1.25
CA THR A 94 -3.57 -0.86 2.00
C THR A 94 -3.27 0.01 3.22
N GLN A 95 -2.23 -0.34 3.97
CA GLN A 95 -1.75 0.45 5.10
C GLN A 95 -1.36 1.87 4.65
N MET A 96 -0.51 2.01 3.63
CA MET A 96 -0.08 3.31 3.09
C MET A 96 -1.20 4.13 2.43
N SER A 97 -2.35 3.49 2.14
CA SER A 97 -3.55 4.16 1.60
C SER A 97 -4.50 4.66 2.69
N MET A 98 -4.19 4.40 3.97
CA MET A 98 -4.97 4.92 5.09
C MET A 98 -4.77 6.44 5.23
N THR A 99 -5.87 7.16 5.42
CA THR A 99 -5.87 8.61 5.68
C THR A 99 -6.16 8.97 7.13
N SER A 100 -6.53 7.97 7.95
CA SER A 100 -6.87 8.14 9.36
C SER A 100 -5.66 8.15 10.29
N SER A 101 -4.47 7.89 9.75
CA SER A 101 -3.22 7.79 10.51
C SER A 101 -2.06 8.39 9.73
N THR A 102 -1.02 8.79 10.47
CA THR A 102 0.23 9.34 9.94
C THR A 102 1.03 8.28 9.20
N MET A 103 1.15 8.43 7.88
CA MET A 103 1.80 7.43 7.03
C MET A 103 3.25 7.72 6.69
N LEU A 104 3.64 8.99 6.61
CA LEU A 104 5.03 9.33 6.28
C LEU A 104 6.01 8.78 7.33
N SER A 105 5.64 8.85 8.61
CA SER A 105 6.41 8.30 9.74
C SER A 105 6.58 6.78 9.71
N THR A 106 5.63 6.05 9.12
CA THR A 106 5.61 4.58 9.13
C THR A 106 6.05 3.96 7.81
N THR A 107 6.11 4.73 6.72
CA THR A 107 6.50 4.25 5.38
C THR A 107 7.86 3.55 5.39
N HIS A 108 8.83 4.11 6.12
CA HIS A 108 10.15 3.51 6.28
C HIS A 108 10.10 2.14 6.98
N ALA A 109 9.26 1.99 8.01
CA ALA A 109 9.07 0.73 8.72
C ALA A 109 8.38 -0.31 7.83
N ILE A 110 7.41 0.12 7.01
CA ILE A 110 6.73 -0.74 6.03
C ILE A 110 7.73 -1.26 4.99
N PHE A 111 8.59 -0.39 4.44
CA PHE A 111 9.60 -0.81 3.46
C PHE A 111 10.61 -1.80 4.06
N ARG A 112 11.08 -1.54 5.29
CA ARG A 112 11.97 -2.47 6.00
C ARG A 112 11.29 -3.82 6.27
N GLY A 113 10.05 -3.80 6.74
CA GLY A 113 9.26 -5.02 6.96
C GLY A 113 9.11 -5.86 5.69
N LEU A 114 8.77 -5.22 4.57
CA LEU A 114 8.69 -5.90 3.26
C LEU A 114 10.04 -6.51 2.83
N GLN A 115 11.15 -5.81 3.05
CA GLN A 115 12.48 -6.35 2.74
C GLN A 115 12.81 -7.60 3.55
N ASP A 116 12.55 -7.55 4.86
CA ASP A 116 12.81 -8.67 5.77
C ASP A 116 11.92 -9.89 5.44
N GLU A 117 10.66 -9.66 5.08
CA GLU A 117 9.75 -10.71 4.63
C GLU A 117 10.21 -11.33 3.30
N LEU A 118 10.57 -10.51 2.30
CA LEU A 118 11.09 -11.02 1.02
C LEU A 118 12.39 -11.80 1.20
N LYS A 119 13.27 -11.35 2.09
CA LYS A 119 14.50 -12.07 2.44
C LYS A 119 14.20 -13.42 3.09
N THR A 120 13.18 -13.47 3.95
CA THR A 120 12.70 -14.72 4.57
C THR A 120 12.13 -15.66 3.53
N ILE A 121 11.28 -15.15 2.61
CA ILE A 121 10.77 -15.91 1.48
C ILE A 121 11.92 -16.49 0.65
N LEU A 122 12.87 -15.65 0.22
CA LEU A 122 14.03 -16.06 -0.59
C LEU A 122 14.86 -17.18 0.07
N ARG A 123 14.99 -17.17 1.40
CA ARG A 123 15.69 -18.22 2.17
C ARG A 123 14.90 -19.53 2.26
N SER A 124 13.57 -19.44 2.28
CA SER A 124 12.66 -20.58 2.37
C SER A 124 12.30 -21.20 1.02
N LEU A 125 12.78 -20.63 -0.10
CA LEU A 125 12.45 -21.12 -1.44
C LEU A 125 13.04 -22.53 -1.65
N PRO A 126 12.22 -23.49 -2.14
CA PRO A 126 12.71 -24.77 -2.60
C PRO A 126 13.73 -24.65 -3.75
N ASN A 127 14.61 -25.65 -3.89
CA ASN A 127 15.66 -25.66 -4.91
C ASN A 127 15.13 -25.90 -6.34
N ASP A 128 13.92 -26.44 -6.47
CA ASP A 128 13.20 -26.73 -7.72
C ASP A 128 12.39 -25.54 -8.25
N VAL A 129 12.46 -24.36 -7.59
CA VAL A 129 11.70 -23.18 -8.02
C VAL A 129 12.20 -22.65 -9.35
N SER A 130 11.25 -22.31 -10.23
CA SER A 130 11.52 -21.67 -11.52
C SER A 130 12.49 -20.48 -11.39
N PRO A 131 13.51 -20.39 -12.26
CA PRO A 131 14.51 -19.29 -12.19
C PRO A 131 13.87 -17.91 -12.37
N ASN A 132 12.75 -17.83 -13.10
CA ASN A 132 12.00 -16.60 -13.32
C ASN A 132 11.42 -16.05 -12.01
N ILE A 133 10.88 -16.95 -11.19
CA ILE A 133 10.30 -16.62 -9.87
C ILE A 133 11.39 -16.10 -8.93
N LYS A 134 12.51 -16.80 -8.84
CA LYS A 134 13.65 -16.38 -8.01
C LYS A 134 14.17 -15.02 -8.44
N THR A 135 14.34 -14.82 -9.75
CA THR A 135 14.78 -13.54 -10.32
C THR A 135 13.79 -12.42 -10.03
N ALA A 136 12.48 -12.68 -10.11
CA ALA A 136 11.46 -11.69 -9.79
C ALA A 136 11.51 -11.23 -8.33
N LEU A 137 11.67 -12.17 -7.38
CA LEU A 137 11.79 -11.85 -5.95
C LEU A 137 13.07 -11.06 -5.64
N VAL A 138 14.20 -11.43 -6.25
CA VAL A 138 15.46 -10.68 -6.11
C VAL A 138 15.31 -9.26 -6.64
N LYS A 139 14.71 -9.09 -7.82
CA LYS A 139 14.44 -7.76 -8.40
C LYS A 139 13.49 -6.93 -7.52
N ALA A 140 12.47 -7.56 -6.93
CA ALA A 140 11.56 -6.89 -6.01
C ALA A 140 12.29 -6.40 -4.75
N HIS A 141 13.13 -7.25 -4.15
CA HIS A 141 13.96 -6.88 -3.00
C HIS A 141 14.94 -5.74 -3.35
N GLN A 142 15.66 -5.84 -4.47
CA GLN A 142 16.57 -4.78 -4.95
C GLN A 142 15.82 -3.47 -5.13
N LYS A 143 14.65 -3.51 -5.77
CA LYS A 143 13.85 -2.30 -6.01
C LYS A 143 13.41 -1.64 -4.71
N LEU A 144 13.02 -2.43 -3.70
CA LEU A 144 12.71 -1.91 -2.37
C LEU A 144 13.95 -1.31 -1.71
N SER A 145 15.12 -1.92 -1.85
CA SER A 145 16.39 -1.35 -1.37
C SER A 145 16.73 -0.01 -2.02
N ASP A 146 16.54 0.14 -3.33
CA ASP A 146 16.75 1.41 -4.02
C ASP A 146 15.83 2.51 -3.46
N TYR A 147 14.55 2.20 -3.25
CA TYR A 147 13.60 3.17 -2.71
C TYR A 147 13.82 3.46 -1.23
N PHE A 148 14.23 2.47 -0.45
CA PHE A 148 14.62 2.65 0.94
C PHE A 148 15.79 3.63 1.05
N TYR A 149 16.81 3.47 0.21
CA TYR A 149 17.95 4.38 0.16
C TYR A 149 17.54 5.79 -0.27
N LYS A 150 16.75 5.93 -1.35
CA LYS A 150 16.23 7.25 -1.80
C LYS A 150 15.36 7.95 -0.77
N PHE A 151 14.62 7.18 0.02
CA PHE A 151 13.81 7.70 1.12
C PHE A 151 14.72 8.23 2.25
N ASP A 152 15.82 7.53 2.53
CA ASP A 152 16.86 7.96 3.49
C ASP A 152 17.61 9.21 3.01
N GLU A 153 17.80 9.37 1.70
CA GLU A 153 18.40 10.56 1.06
C GLU A 153 17.47 11.79 1.01
N SER A 154 16.17 11.65 1.31
CA SER A 154 15.20 12.75 1.14
C SER A 154 15.35 13.83 2.23
N PRO A 155 15.49 15.13 1.86
CA PRO A 155 15.70 16.21 2.83
C PRO A 155 14.38 16.68 3.47
N TYR A 156 14.44 16.95 4.79
CA TYR A 156 13.57 17.74 5.71
C TYR A 156 12.20 17.21 6.23
N PRO A 157 11.16 16.83 5.46
CA PRO A 157 9.85 16.48 6.06
C PRO A 157 9.87 15.23 6.96
N LEU A 158 10.81 14.30 6.78
CA LEU A 158 10.85 13.10 7.61
C LEU A 158 11.41 13.34 9.01
N TRP A 159 12.11 14.46 9.21
CA TRP A 159 12.80 14.79 10.45
C TRP A 159 11.84 15.25 11.56
N ALA A 160 10.68 15.80 11.21
CA ALA A 160 9.69 16.18 12.21
C ALA A 160 8.82 15.00 12.71
N ALA A 161 8.89 13.85 12.03
CA ALA A 161 8.01 12.71 12.27
C ALA A 161 8.58 11.68 13.26
N HIS A 162 9.90 11.71 13.54
CA HIS A 162 10.55 10.77 14.46
C HIS A 162 11.68 11.47 15.25
N PRO A 163 11.80 11.31 16.59
CA PRO A 163 12.79 12.04 17.41
C PRO A 163 14.25 11.58 17.26
N ARG A 164 14.56 10.80 16.20
CA ARG A 164 15.92 10.44 15.80
C ARG A 164 16.15 11.07 14.43
N ILE A 165 16.70 12.28 14.40
CA ILE A 165 16.83 13.07 13.19
C ILE A 165 18.15 12.77 12.46
N GLY A 166 18.06 12.65 11.14
CA GLY A 166 19.13 12.30 10.22
C GLY A 166 20.20 13.40 10.10
N PHE A 167 21.40 13.03 10.52
CA PHE A 167 22.57 13.90 10.69
C PHE A 167 23.31 14.24 9.40
N ILE A 168 23.09 13.46 8.33
CA ILE A 168 23.92 13.50 7.12
C ILE A 168 23.63 14.77 6.30
N GLY A 169 22.37 15.09 6.01
CA GLY A 169 22.06 16.32 5.26
C GLY A 169 22.41 17.62 6.02
N LEU A 170 22.26 17.60 7.34
CA LEU A 170 22.60 18.72 8.21
C LEU A 170 24.13 18.89 8.33
N LYS A 171 24.90 17.80 8.24
CA LYS A 171 26.36 17.86 8.12
C LYS A 171 26.79 18.44 6.78
N ASP A 172 26.10 18.08 5.70
CA ASP A 172 26.45 18.51 4.34
C ASP A 172 26.19 20.01 4.12
N ASP A 173 25.13 20.58 4.72
CA ASP A 173 24.81 22.02 4.65
C ASP A 173 25.79 22.93 5.42
N TYR A 174 26.57 22.38 6.37
CA TYR A 174 27.49 23.13 7.25
C TYR A 174 28.96 22.66 7.13
N LEU A 175 29.33 21.98 6.03
CA LEU A 175 30.70 21.52 5.77
C LEU A 175 31.76 22.63 5.91
N ASP A 176 31.39 23.86 5.54
CA ASP A 176 32.29 25.02 5.54
C ASP A 176 32.36 25.76 6.89
N ASN A 177 31.59 25.35 7.90
CA ASN A 177 31.52 26.03 9.19
C ASN A 177 31.73 25.05 10.36
N GLY A 178 33.00 24.90 10.77
CA GLY A 178 33.44 23.91 11.76
C GLY A 178 32.76 24.05 13.14
N ASP A 179 32.50 25.28 13.60
CA ASP A 179 31.86 25.52 14.89
C ASP A 179 30.38 25.10 14.88
N LEU A 180 29.68 25.35 13.77
CA LEU A 180 28.30 24.92 13.59
C LEU A 180 28.20 23.41 13.41
N LEU A 181 29.16 22.78 12.73
CA LEU A 181 29.25 21.33 12.57
C LEU A 181 29.45 20.62 13.92
N ASP A 182 30.33 21.14 14.77
CA ASP A 182 30.58 20.61 16.12
C ASP A 182 29.35 20.82 17.03
N GLY A 183 28.70 21.98 16.95
CA GLY A 183 27.42 22.24 17.61
C GLY A 183 26.30 21.28 17.18
N LEU A 184 26.28 20.91 15.89
CA LEU A 184 25.36 19.94 15.31
C LEU A 184 25.57 18.54 15.89
N HIS A 185 26.82 18.09 15.90
CA HIS A 185 27.22 16.80 16.42
C HIS A 185 26.86 16.66 17.91
N LYS A 186 27.16 17.71 18.70
CA LYS A 186 26.81 17.77 20.12
C LYS A 186 25.29 17.76 20.33
N SER A 187 24.56 18.53 19.53
CA SER A 187 23.09 18.59 19.61
C SER A 187 22.45 17.25 19.24
N LYS A 188 22.96 16.56 18.21
CA LYS A 188 22.51 15.22 17.83
C LYS A 188 22.77 14.22 18.95
N ALA A 189 23.99 14.18 19.49
CA ALA A 189 24.34 13.26 20.57
C ALA A 189 23.49 13.51 21.83
N ALA A 190 23.24 14.78 22.18
CA ALA A 190 22.36 15.15 23.28
C ALA A 190 20.91 14.73 23.03
N LEU A 191 20.40 14.93 21.81
CA LEU A 191 19.05 14.52 21.41
C LEU A 191 18.89 13.00 21.41
N GLU A 192 19.86 12.25 20.90
CA GLU A 192 19.88 10.78 20.92
C GLU A 192 19.95 10.23 22.34
N SER A 193 20.79 10.82 23.20
CA SER A 193 20.87 10.45 24.62
C SER A 193 19.54 10.73 25.34
N HIS A 194 18.97 11.92 25.13
CA HIS A 194 17.66 12.27 25.69
C HIS A 194 16.53 11.37 25.15
N PHE A 195 16.56 11.05 23.86
CA PHE A 195 15.60 10.14 23.25
C PHE A 195 15.69 8.74 23.84
N ASN A 196 16.89 8.18 23.93
CA ASN A 196 17.11 6.84 24.45
C ASN A 196 16.82 6.74 25.95
N GLN A 197 17.16 7.78 26.72
CA GLN A 197 16.94 7.82 28.17
C GLN A 197 15.46 7.94 28.55
N PHE A 198 14.68 8.72 27.80
CA PHE A 198 13.31 9.06 28.20
C PHE A 198 12.21 8.42 27.33
N TYR A 199 12.52 7.99 26.10
CA TYR A 199 11.47 7.67 25.11
C TYR A 199 11.64 6.33 24.38
N ALA A 200 12.85 5.80 24.19
CA ALA A 200 13.08 4.57 23.40
C ALA A 200 12.33 3.33 23.93
N GLY A 201 12.05 3.25 25.23
CA GLY A 201 11.28 2.16 25.84
C GLY A 201 9.75 2.25 25.66
N HIS A 202 9.21 3.39 25.23
CA HIS A 202 7.76 3.66 25.18
C HIS A 202 7.19 3.76 23.76
N PHE A 203 8.03 3.62 22.73
CA PHE A 203 7.68 3.97 21.36
C PHE A 203 6.76 2.95 20.66
N GLN A 204 6.66 1.72 21.16
CA GLN A 204 5.73 0.72 20.62
C GLN A 204 4.25 1.09 20.84
N SER A 205 3.93 2.03 21.74
CA SER A 205 2.55 2.45 22.04
C SER A 205 2.28 3.94 21.84
N CYS A 206 3.26 4.73 21.35
CA CYS A 206 3.10 6.18 21.27
C CYS A 206 2.48 6.62 19.93
N ASN A 207 1.37 7.36 19.99
CA ASN A 207 0.78 8.01 18.82
C ASN A 207 1.53 9.34 18.57
N PRO A 208 2.22 9.53 17.43
CA PRO A 208 3.02 10.72 17.16
C PRO A 208 2.22 12.03 17.21
N ILE A 209 0.96 12.02 16.75
CA ILE A 209 0.08 13.19 16.77
C ILE A 209 -0.22 13.58 18.22
N ARG A 210 -0.60 12.61 19.07
CA ARG A 210 -0.87 12.87 20.49
C ARG A 210 0.37 13.36 21.21
N TRP A 211 1.54 12.79 20.92
CA TRP A 211 2.79 13.21 21.54
C TRP A 211 3.13 14.66 21.21
N TRP A 212 3.06 15.04 19.92
CA TRP A 212 3.31 16.41 19.47
C TRP A 212 2.30 17.39 20.06
N TYR A 213 1.03 17.01 20.13
CA TYR A 213 -0.01 17.83 20.76
C TYR A 213 0.26 18.10 22.25
N SER A 214 0.67 17.08 23.01
CA SER A 214 1.02 17.23 24.42
C SER A 214 2.27 18.08 24.63
N ASN A 215 3.21 18.09 23.68
CA ASN A 215 4.47 18.84 23.78
C ASN A 215 4.46 20.20 23.06
N ARG A 216 3.31 20.63 22.53
CA ARG A 216 3.20 21.87 21.73
C ARG A 216 3.65 23.14 22.47
N GLN A 217 3.50 23.18 23.78
CA GLN A 217 3.95 24.33 24.59
C GLN A 217 5.47 24.37 24.73
N ARG A 218 6.13 23.20 24.76
CA ARG A 218 7.57 23.08 24.88
C ARG A 218 8.28 23.32 23.55
N PHE A 219 7.63 22.94 22.44
CA PHE A 219 8.20 23.03 21.09
C PHE A 219 7.19 23.61 20.08
N PRO A 220 6.80 24.89 20.17
CA PRO A 220 5.70 25.46 19.38
C PRO A 220 5.97 25.45 17.87
N ASN A 221 7.18 25.82 17.44
CA ASN A 221 7.53 25.86 16.01
C ASN A 221 7.69 24.45 15.42
N LEU A 222 8.35 23.55 16.17
CA LEU A 222 8.50 22.15 15.75
C LEU A 222 7.16 21.41 15.74
N TYR A 223 6.24 21.74 16.65
CA TYR A 223 4.88 21.21 16.63
C TYR A 223 4.13 21.60 15.34
N CYS A 224 4.22 22.86 14.91
CA CYS A 224 3.59 23.31 13.66
C CYS A 224 4.17 22.55 12.46
N LEU A 225 5.50 22.45 12.39
CA LEU A 225 6.20 21.69 11.35
C LEU A 225 5.79 20.21 11.36
N ALA A 226 5.82 19.57 12.52
CA ALA A 226 5.45 18.17 12.68
C ALA A 226 4.00 17.92 12.29
N ARG A 227 3.06 18.78 12.68
CA ARG A 227 1.65 18.69 12.28
C ARG A 227 1.49 18.69 10.76
N ASP A 228 2.13 19.64 10.09
CA ASP A 228 2.00 19.81 8.64
C ASP A 228 2.59 18.61 7.88
N ILE A 229 3.70 18.08 8.38
CA ILE A 229 4.36 16.87 7.87
C ILE A 229 3.54 15.60 8.11
N LEU A 230 3.02 15.44 9.32
CA LEU A 230 2.24 14.27 9.73
C LEU A 230 0.89 14.21 9.01
N ALA A 231 0.39 15.35 8.53
CA ALA A 231 -0.79 15.42 7.68
C ALA A 231 -0.56 14.93 6.24
N ILE A 232 0.69 14.74 5.80
CA ILE A 232 1.00 14.26 4.45
C ILE A 232 0.56 12.79 4.32
N PRO A 233 -0.34 12.47 3.37
CA PRO A 233 -0.75 11.10 3.14
C PRO A 233 0.40 10.28 2.52
N GLY A 234 0.50 9.00 2.89
CA GLY A 234 1.55 8.11 2.40
C GLY A 234 1.38 7.68 0.94
N SER A 235 0.22 7.94 0.35
CA SER A 235 -0.05 7.63 -1.06
C SER A 235 -1.10 8.55 -1.67
N ALA A 236 -1.08 8.67 -3.00
CA ALA A 236 -2.11 9.38 -3.77
C ALA A 236 -3.45 8.61 -3.85
N VAL A 237 -3.49 7.34 -3.41
CA VAL A 237 -4.66 6.45 -3.53
C VAL A 237 -5.90 7.04 -2.88
N ALA A 238 -5.73 7.75 -1.77
CA ALA A 238 -6.83 8.45 -1.09
C ALA A 238 -7.53 9.46 -2.01
N VAL A 239 -6.73 10.28 -2.70
CA VAL A 239 -7.21 11.30 -3.62
C VAL A 239 -7.81 10.65 -4.87
N GLU A 240 -7.17 9.59 -5.39
CA GLU A 240 -7.71 8.80 -6.51
C GLU A 240 -9.06 8.15 -6.18
N ARG A 241 -9.28 7.71 -4.94
CA ARG A 241 -10.56 7.17 -4.48
C ARG A 241 -11.65 8.24 -4.48
N ILE A 242 -11.32 9.46 -4.04
CA ILE A 242 -12.23 10.61 -4.10
C ILE A 242 -12.59 10.94 -5.55
N PHE A 243 -11.61 10.99 -6.46
CA PHE A 243 -11.86 11.23 -7.89
C PHE A 243 -12.64 10.09 -8.56
N SER A 244 -12.36 8.83 -8.19
CA SER A 244 -13.09 7.67 -8.69
C SER A 244 -14.56 7.73 -8.28
N GLY A 245 -14.87 8.01 -7.00
CA GLY A 245 -16.24 8.24 -6.55
C GLY A 245 -16.86 9.56 -7.04
N GLY A 246 -16.04 10.46 -7.57
CA GLY A 246 -16.47 11.64 -8.33
C GLY A 246 -17.16 11.26 -9.64
N ARG A 247 -16.73 10.17 -10.31
CA ARG A 247 -17.39 9.66 -11.52
C ARG A 247 -18.82 9.18 -11.28
N ASP A 248 -19.12 8.70 -10.07
CA ASP A 248 -20.49 8.33 -9.68
C ASP A 248 -21.35 9.57 -9.40
N THR A 249 -20.72 10.68 -9.00
CA THR A 249 -21.39 11.95 -8.70
C THR A 249 -21.60 12.78 -9.97
N ILE A 250 -20.69 12.64 -10.93
CA ILE A 250 -20.65 13.37 -12.20
C ILE A 250 -20.85 12.33 -13.29
N SER A 251 -22.11 12.12 -13.69
CA SER A 251 -22.44 11.16 -14.75
C SER A 251 -21.60 11.42 -16.00
N LEU A 252 -20.86 10.40 -16.44
CA LEU A 252 -19.97 10.44 -17.61
C LEU A 252 -20.66 10.86 -18.92
N ARG A 253 -21.99 10.83 -18.98
CA ARG A 253 -22.74 11.07 -20.22
C ARG A 253 -23.67 12.29 -20.19
N ARG A 254 -23.97 12.93 -19.05
CA ARG A 254 -25.04 13.96 -18.98
C ARG A 254 -24.88 15.07 -17.93
N ALA A 255 -23.66 15.38 -17.48
CA ALA A 255 -23.45 16.49 -16.55
C ALA A 255 -22.82 17.69 -17.27
N SER A 256 -23.62 18.66 -17.72
CA SER A 256 -23.12 19.98 -18.16
C SER A 256 -22.78 20.85 -16.94
N LEU A 257 -21.95 20.31 -16.04
CA LEU A 257 -21.53 21.00 -14.84
C LEU A 257 -20.27 21.80 -15.13
N ARG A 258 -20.26 23.05 -14.70
CA ARG A 258 -19.05 23.89 -14.76
C ARG A 258 -17.99 23.31 -13.82
N PRO A 259 -16.69 23.45 -14.13
CA PRO A 259 -15.60 22.97 -13.27
C PRO A 259 -15.72 23.42 -11.81
N ASN A 260 -16.16 24.67 -11.57
CA ASN A 260 -16.37 25.19 -10.22
C ASN A 260 -17.50 24.46 -9.46
N THR A 261 -18.59 24.11 -10.13
CA THR A 261 -19.70 23.34 -9.53
C THR A 261 -19.24 21.94 -9.17
N ILE A 262 -18.46 21.30 -10.05
CA ILE A 262 -17.84 19.98 -9.79
C ILE A 262 -16.96 20.04 -8.54
N ARG A 263 -16.07 21.03 -8.45
CA ARG A 263 -15.20 21.23 -7.29
C ARG A 263 -16.01 21.38 -6.00
N PHE A 264 -17.05 22.23 -6.01
CA PHE A 264 -17.88 22.47 -4.84
C PHE A 264 -18.61 21.19 -4.39
N LEU A 265 -19.22 20.46 -5.33
CA LEU A 265 -19.92 19.20 -5.03
C LEU A 265 -18.97 18.15 -4.43
N MET A 266 -17.75 18.03 -4.97
CA MET A 266 -16.74 17.12 -4.44
C MET A 266 -16.32 17.50 -3.01
N LEU A 267 -16.11 18.79 -2.74
CA LEU A 267 -15.75 19.29 -1.40
C LEU A 267 -16.87 19.07 -0.39
N VAL A 268 -18.12 19.42 -0.73
CA VAL A 268 -19.29 19.23 0.15
C VAL A 268 -19.51 17.75 0.45
N LYS A 269 -19.44 16.87 -0.56
CA LYS A 269 -19.56 15.42 -0.37
C LYS A 269 -18.51 14.89 0.60
N GLN A 270 -17.27 15.35 0.46
CA GLN A 270 -16.19 14.92 1.34
C GLN A 270 -16.34 15.48 2.76
N HIS A 271 -16.77 16.74 2.90
CA HIS A 271 -17.03 17.36 4.20
C HIS A 271 -18.16 16.65 4.95
N ILE A 272 -19.28 16.34 4.29
CA ILE A 272 -20.37 15.57 4.90
C ILE A 272 -19.86 14.23 5.42
N ARG A 273 -19.05 13.51 4.63
CA ARG A 273 -18.47 12.23 5.05
C ARG A 273 -17.60 12.35 6.30
N PHE A 274 -16.83 13.42 6.43
CA PHE A 274 -16.03 13.67 7.63
C PHE A 274 -16.93 13.95 8.84
N VAL A 275 -17.94 14.81 8.71
CA VAL A 275 -18.85 15.17 9.81
C VAL A 275 -19.71 14.00 10.28
N THR A 276 -20.09 13.08 9.39
CA THR A 276 -20.91 11.91 9.74
C THR A 276 -20.13 10.71 10.27
N ALA A 277 -18.79 10.75 10.22
CA ALA A 277 -17.93 9.65 10.63
C ALA A 277 -17.38 9.78 12.07
N ASP A 278 -17.53 10.96 12.67
CA ASP A 278 -17.35 11.22 14.11
C ASP A 278 -18.67 11.01 14.87
#